data_AF-S8BZU1-F1
#
_entry.id   AF-S8BZU1-F1
#
_cell.length_a   1.000
_cell.length_b   1.000
_cell.length_c   1.000
_cell.angle_alpha   90.00
_cell.angle_beta   90.00
_cell.angle_gamma   90.00
#
_symmetry.space_group_name_H-M   'P 1'
#
loop_
_entity.id
_entity.type
_entity.pdbx_description
1 polymer ?
#
loop_
_entity_poly.entity_id
_entity_poly.type
_entity_poly.pdbx_seq_one_letter_code
_entity_poly.pdbx_strand_id
1 'polypeptide(L)' 'VNGFLLSLGLEKYCINFQAEEIDMSTLKQMGDNDLKSIGIPMGPRKKILLTLQA' A
#
# COMPACT_ATOMS: atom_id res chain seq x y z
N VAL A 1 -3.70 2.84 7.67
CA VAL A 1 -3.23 2.77 6.27
C VAL A 1 -3.35 4.11 5.54
N ASN A 2 -4.48 4.82 5.67
CA ASN A 2 -4.75 6.06 4.93
C ASN A 2 -3.72 7.19 5.13
N GLY A 3 -3.36 7.51 6.38
CA GLY A 3 -2.37 8.57 6.66
C GLY A 3 -0.97 8.27 6.10
N PHE A 4 -0.59 6.99 6.06
CA PHE A 4 0.67 6.54 5.46
C PHE A 4 0.67 6.73 3.94
N LEU A 5 -0.42 6.30 3.27
CA LEU A 5 -0.59 6.51 1.83
C LEU A 5 -0.65 8.00 1.47
N LEU A 6 -1.33 8.81 2.28
CA LEU A 6 -1.37 10.27 2.11
C LEU A 6 0.03 10.89 2.19
N SER A 7 0.84 10.50 3.20
CA SER A 7 2.22 10.97 3.34
C SER A 7 3.13 10.58 2.18
N LEU A 8 2.79 9.53 1.44
CA LEU A 8 3.51 9.09 0.24
C LEU A 8 2.98 9.70 -1.06
N GLY A 9 1.90 10.50 -1.01
CA GLY A 9 1.20 11.01 -2.19
C GLY A 9 0.45 9.91 -2.96
N LEU A 10 0.03 8.86 -2.25
CA LEU A 10 -0.63 7.66 -2.75
C LEU A 10 -2.10 7.58 -2.32
N GLU A 11 -2.71 8.71 -1.94
CA GLU A 11 -4.08 8.81 -1.44
C GLU A 11 -5.12 8.20 -2.38
N LYS A 12 -4.91 8.28 -3.70
CA LYS A 12 -5.79 7.67 -4.71
C LYS A 12 -5.91 6.14 -4.58
N TYR A 13 -4.93 5.49 -3.96
CA TYR A 13 -4.93 4.06 -3.73
C TYR A 13 -5.56 3.68 -2.39
N CYS A 14 -5.82 4.63 -1.48
CA CYS A 14 -6.51 4.35 -0.21
C CYS A 14 -7.82 3.59 -0.43
N ILE A 15 -8.52 3.86 -1.53
CA ILE A 15 -9.77 3.19 -1.89
C ILE A 15 -9.53 1.69 -2.12
N ASN A 16 -8.46 1.31 -2.82
CA ASN A 16 -8.08 -0.09 -3.03
C ASN A 16 -7.77 -0.78 -1.69
N PHE A 17 -7.06 -0.09 -0.79
CA PHE A 17 -6.75 -0.63 0.53
C PHE A 17 -7.99 -0.77 1.42
N GLN A 18 -8.95 0.15 1.31
CA GLN A 18 -10.21 0.06 2.05
C GLN A 18 -11.14 -1.02 1.49
N ALA A 19 -11.20 -1.17 0.16
CA ALA A 19 -12.00 -2.21 -0.49
C ALA A 19 -11.56 -3.62 -0.10
N GLU A 20 -10.25 -3.82 0.08
CA GLU A 20 -9.64 -5.10 0.50
C GLU A 20 -9.48 -5.21 2.03
N GLU A 21 -10.05 -4.28 2.79
CA GLU A 21 -10.00 -4.25 4.27
C GLU A 21 -8.57 -4.35 4.84
N ILE A 22 -7.62 -3.64 4.23
CA ILE A 22 -6.20 -3.72 4.58
C ILE A 22 -5.86 -2.77 5.74
N ASP A 23 -5.54 -3.38 6.88
CA ASP A 23 -5.00 -2.70 8.05
C ASP A 23 -3.48 -2.45 7.99
N MET A 24 -2.94 -1.63 8.90
CA MET A 24 -1.48 -1.40 8.97
C MET A 24 -0.69 -2.68 9.26
N SER A 25 -1.26 -3.62 9.99
CA SER A 25 -0.63 -4.91 10.28
C SER A 25 -0.54 -5.76 9.01
N THR A 26 -1.63 -5.84 8.25
CA THR A 26 -1.69 -6.55 6.97
C THR A 26 -0.79 -5.90 5.95
N LEU A 27 -0.79 -4.56 5.85
CA LEU A 27 0.09 -3.81 4.96
C LEU A 27 1.57 -4.13 5.19
N LYS A 28 2.00 -4.32 6.46
CA LYS A 28 3.37 -4.71 6.81
C LYS A 28 3.72 -6.15 6.44
N GLN A 29 2.72 -7.03 6.36
CA GLN A 29 2.88 -8.42 5.92
C GLN A 29 2.80 -8.55 4.39
N MET A 30 2.19 -7.57 3.72
CA MET A 30 2.01 -7.56 2.27
C MET A 30 3.33 -7.43 1.53
N GLY A 31 3.45 -8.24 0.48
CA GLY A 31 4.57 -8.21 -0.44
C GLY A 31 4.25 -7.49 -1.74
N ASP A 32 5.22 -7.60 -2.64
CA ASP A 32 5.16 -7.12 -4.01
C ASP A 32 4.00 -7.75 -4.81
N ASN A 33 3.65 -9.00 -4.50
CA ASN A 33 2.55 -9.71 -5.16
C ASN A 33 1.18 -9.26 -4.64
N ASP A 34 1.02 -9.06 -3.34
CA ASP A 34 -0.25 -8.61 -2.74
C ASP A 34 -0.63 -7.22 -3.23
N LEU A 35 0.34 -6.29 -3.21
CA LEU A 35 0.15 -4.94 -3.73
C LEU A 35 -0.21 -4.94 -5.23
N LYS A 36 0.33 -5.88 -6.00
CA LYS A 36 -0.03 -6.05 -7.42
C LYS A 36 -1.45 -6.60 -7.57
N SER A 37 -1.87 -7.52 -6.71
CA SER A 37 -3.21 -8.14 -6.72
C SER A 37 -4.31 -7.11 -6.51
N ILE A 38 -4.09 -6.14 -5.62
CA ILE A 38 -5.06 -5.07 -5.34
C ILE A 38 -5.01 -3.92 -6.36
N GLY A 39 -4.18 -4.02 -7.42
CA GLY A 39 -4.11 -3.04 -8.51
C GLY A 39 -3.10 -1.91 -8.34
N ILE A 40 -2.10 -2.04 -7.45
CA ILE A 40 -1.03 -1.03 -7.32
C ILE A 40 0.04 -1.24 -8.41
N PRO A 41 0.36 -0.22 -9.23
CA PRO A 41 1.42 -0.31 -10.23
C PRO A 41 2.83 -0.34 -9.60
N MET A 42 3.84 -0.74 -10.39
CA MET A 42 5.22 -0.98 -9.93
C MET A 42 5.85 0.17 -9.13
N GLY A 43 5.61 1.42 -9.53
CA GLY A 43 6.21 2.59 -8.89
C GLY A 43 5.74 2.80 -7.44
N PRO A 44 4.43 3.06 -7.22
CA PRO A 44 3.85 3.18 -5.88
C PRO A 44 4.12 1.97 -4.98
N ARG A 45 4.05 0.77 -5.55
CA ARG A 45 4.32 -0.48 -4.84
C ARG A 45 5.71 -0.52 -4.23
N LYS A 46 6.75 -0.21 -5.03
CA LYS A 46 8.13 -0.13 -4.52
C LYS A 46 8.27 0.96 -3.47
N LYS A 47 7.60 2.10 -3.64
CA LYS A 47 7.63 3.22 -2.67
C LYS A 47 7.06 2.80 -1.30
N ILE A 48 5.94 2.08 -1.29
CA ILE A 48 5.30 1.55 -0.08
C ILE A 48 6.23 0.54 0.61
N LEU A 49 6.71 -0.47 -0.13
CA LEU A 49 7.58 -1.50 0.42
C LEU A 49 8.89 -0.93 1.00
N LEU A 50 9.51 0.02 0.30
CA LEU A 50 10.71 0.72 0.79
C LEU A 50 10.43 1.48 2.09
N THR A 51 9.27 2.10 2.23
CA THR A 51 8.91 2.86 3.43
C THR A 51 8.48 1.94 4.58
N LEU A 52 8.00 0.72 4.29
CA LEU A 52 7.69 -0.30 5.30
C LEU A 52 8.94 -1.03 5.80
N GLN A 53 9.99 -1.09 4.99
CA GLN A 53 11.29 -1.69 5.34
C GLN A 53 12.28 -0.71 5.98
N ALA A 54 12.00 0.60 5.93
CA ALA A 54 12.76 1.67 6.58
C ALA A 54 12.31 1.87 8.03
#